data_AF-F4Y1V8-F1
#
_entry.id   AF-F4Y1V8-F1
#
_cell.length_a   1.000
_cell.length_b   1.000
_cell.length_c   1.000
_cell.angle_alpha   90.00
_cell.angle_beta   90.00
_cell.angle_gamma   90.00
#
_symmetry.space_group_name_H-M   'P 1'
#
loop_
_entity.id
_entity.type
_entity.pdbx_description
1 polymer ?
#
loop_
_entity_poly.entity_id
_entity_poly.type
_entity_poly.pdbx_seq_one_letter_code
_entity_poly.pdbx_strand_id
1 'polypeptide(L)' 'MTNNIPPNSDDNNTPENPGRKRKKVKHLLVGSPEQVRKTILAIYGLKYAYPDEWSTPEPTGKPGEVMSSLIRYFYVD' A
#
# COMPACT_ATOMS: atom_id res chain seq x y z
N MET A 1 7.11 -31.45 22.55
CA MET A 1 6.37 -30.25 22.10
C MET A 1 6.60 -30.08 20.61
N THR A 2 5.55 -30.15 19.79
CA THR A 2 5.62 -29.84 18.35
C THR A 2 5.35 -28.34 18.17
N ASN A 3 6.34 -27.60 17.69
CA ASN A 3 6.19 -26.18 17.40
C ASN A 3 5.40 -26.02 16.09
N ASN A 4 4.10 -25.78 16.20
CA ASN A 4 3.24 -25.44 15.09
C ASN A 4 3.51 -23.99 14.65
N ILE A 5 4.43 -23.82 13.70
CA ILE A 5 4.66 -22.55 13.02
C ILE A 5 3.45 -22.32 12.09
N PRO A 6 2.73 -21.19 12.16
CA PRO A 6 1.62 -20.93 11.27
C PRO A 6 2.09 -20.84 9.82
N PRO A 7 1.32 -21.34 8.83
CA PRO A 7 1.68 -21.21 7.43
C PRO A 7 1.73 -19.73 7.06
N ASN A 8 2.89 -19.29 6.57
CA ASN A 8 3.10 -17.94 6.07
C ASN A 8 2.07 -17.69 4.95
N SER A 9 1.17 -16.73 5.16
CA SER A 9 -0.03 -16.50 4.33
C SER A 9 0.27 -15.84 2.97
N ASP A 10 1.49 -15.97 2.47
CA ASP A 10 1.95 -15.38 1.21
C ASP A 10 1.83 -16.33 0.01
N ASP A 11 1.57 -17.62 0.23
CA ASP A 11 1.43 -18.60 -0.85
C ASP A 11 -0.03 -18.66 -1.35
N ASN A 12 -0.45 -17.60 -2.05
CA ASN A 12 -1.61 -17.64 -2.93
C ASN A 12 -1.26 -18.47 -4.19
N ASN A 13 -1.25 -19.80 -4.05
CA ASN A 13 -1.27 -20.72 -5.17
C ASN A 13 -2.67 -20.70 -5.82
N THR A 14 -2.90 -19.78 -6.74
CA THR A 14 -4.06 -19.87 -7.64
C THR A 14 -3.75 -20.96 -8.68
N PRO A 15 -4.66 -21.93 -8.94
CA PRO A 15 -4.38 -23.08 -9.81
C PRO A 15 -4.01 -22.73 -11.25
N GLU A 16 -4.16 -21.47 -11.65
CA GLU A 16 -3.89 -20.97 -13.00
C GLU A 16 -2.40 -20.63 -13.23
N ASN A 17 -1.58 -20.46 -12.18
CA ASN A 17 -0.13 -20.28 -12.32
C ASN A 17 0.63 -20.57 -11.00
N PRO A 18 1.00 -21.82 -10.72
CA PRO A 18 1.76 -22.18 -9.53
C PRO A 18 3.17 -21.58 -9.60
N GLY A 19 3.38 -20.46 -8.90
CA GLY A 19 4.67 -19.76 -8.82
C GLY A 19 4.60 -18.24 -8.97
N ARG A 20 3.49 -17.67 -9.45
CA ARG A 20 3.35 -16.22 -9.63
C ARG A 20 3.10 -15.54 -8.27
N LYS A 21 4.14 -14.97 -7.67
CA LYS A 21 4.01 -14.21 -6.40
C LYS A 21 3.68 -12.75 -6.70
N ARG A 22 2.71 -12.19 -5.95
CA ARG A 22 2.44 -10.76 -6.02
C ARG A 22 3.59 -9.98 -5.39
N LYS A 23 4.16 -9.02 -6.12
CA LYS A 23 5.18 -8.10 -5.61
C LYS A 23 4.49 -6.97 -4.86
N LYS A 24 4.95 -6.71 -3.62
CA LYS A 24 4.48 -5.64 -2.75
C LYS A 24 5.11 -4.31 -3.17
N VAL A 25 4.30 -3.28 -3.35
CA VAL A 25 4.73 -1.90 -3.62
C VAL A 25 4.16 -1.00 -2.53
N LYS A 26 5.02 -0.15 -1.95
CA LYS A 26 4.61 0.90 -1.00
C LYS A 26 4.76 2.26 -1.67
N HIS A 27 3.66 2.98 -1.80
CA HIS A 27 3.66 4.39 -2.19
C HIS A 27 3.74 5.26 -0.93
N LEU A 28 4.49 6.36 -1.04
CA LEU A 28 4.63 7.37 0.00
C LEU A 28 4.34 8.73 -0.61
N LEU A 29 3.38 9.45 -0.03
CA LEU A 29 3.12 10.84 -0.33
C LEU A 29 3.63 11.67 0.84
N VAL A 30 4.46 12.67 0.56
CA VAL A 30 5.02 13.61 1.54
C VAL A 30 4.82 15.02 0.99
N GLY A 31 4.28 15.92 1.81
CA GLY A 31 4.06 17.31 1.43
C GLY A 31 3.13 18.01 2.40
N SER A 32 2.60 19.18 2.01
CA SER A 32 1.62 19.86 2.86
C SER A 32 0.33 19.02 3.01
N PRO A 33 -0.42 19.17 4.11
CA PRO A 33 -1.70 18.47 4.31
C PRO A 33 -2.66 18.61 3.12
N GLU A 34 -2.72 19.81 2.54
CA GLU A 34 -3.56 20.10 1.38
C GLU A 34 -3.09 19.37 0.13
N GLN A 35 -1.78 19.39 -0.16
CA GLN A 35 -1.22 18.72 -1.33
C GLN A 35 -1.35 17.20 -1.24
N VAL A 36 -1.13 16.60 -0.06
CA VAL A 36 -1.31 15.17 0.16
C VAL A 36 -2.76 14.77 -0.10
N ARG A 37 -3.72 15.52 0.48
CA ARG A 37 -5.16 15.26 0.26
C ARG A 37 -5.56 15.42 -1.22
N LYS A 38 -5.11 16.49 -1.89
CA LYS A 38 -5.39 16.71 -3.33
C LYS A 38 -4.82 15.59 -4.19
N THR A 39 -3.62 15.11 -3.86
CA THR A 39 -2.97 14.01 -4.58
C THR A 39 -3.75 12.70 -4.40
N ILE A 40 -4.21 12.39 -3.19
CA ILE A 40 -5.08 11.21 -2.93
C ILE A 40 -6.36 11.29 -3.78
N LEU A 41 -7.02 12.45 -3.83
CA LEU A 41 -8.24 12.63 -4.65
C LEU A 41 -7.95 12.52 -6.16
N ALA A 42 -6.80 13.02 -6.62
CA ALA A 42 -6.39 12.87 -8.02
C ALA A 42 -6.14 11.39 -8.38
N ILE A 43 -5.45 10.64 -7.51
CA ILE A 43 -5.21 9.20 -7.66
C ILE A 43 -6.54 8.42 -7.65
N TYR A 44 -7.50 8.83 -6.83
CA TYR A 44 -8.86 8.29 -6.85
C TYR A 44 -9.58 8.58 -8.17
N GLY A 45 -9.46 9.79 -8.71
CA GLY A 45 -10.00 10.16 -10.02
C GLY A 45 -9.44 9.31 -11.17
N LEU A 46 -8.20 8.85 -11.05
CA LEU A 46 -7.57 7.90 -11.97
C LEU A 46 -8.00 6.44 -11.76
N LYS A 47 -8.92 6.18 -10.82
CA LYS A 47 -9.36 4.84 -10.38
C LYS A 47 -8.19 3.95 -9.94
N TYR A 48 -7.09 4.57 -9.51
CA TYR A 48 -5.91 3.83 -9.09
C TYR A 48 -6.10 3.29 -7.67
N ALA A 49 -6.52 4.11 -6.71
CA ALA A 49 -6.77 3.72 -5.33
C ALA A 49 -7.88 4.58 -4.72
N TYR A 50 -8.67 4.00 -3.83
CA TYR A 50 -9.66 4.72 -3.04
C TYR A 50 -8.99 5.51 -1.90
N PRO A 51 -9.59 6.63 -1.46
CA PRO A 51 -9.01 7.46 -0.40
C PRO A 51 -8.81 6.73 0.94
N ASP A 52 -9.65 5.76 1.27
CA ASP A 52 -9.62 4.95 2.51
C ASP A 52 -8.56 3.83 2.49
N GLU A 53 -8.00 3.50 1.32
CA GLU A 53 -6.85 2.60 1.21
C GLU A 53 -5.53 3.25 1.68
N TRP A 54 -5.50 4.58 1.79
CA TRP A 54 -4.35 5.33 2.29
C TRP A 54 -4.33 5.37 3.81
N SER A 55 -3.14 5.32 4.40
CA SER A 55 -2.99 5.55 5.83
C SER A 55 -3.40 6.97 6.22
N THR A 56 -3.85 7.15 7.45
CA THR A 56 -4.02 8.48 8.05
C THR A 56 -2.75 9.32 7.84
N PRO A 57 -2.85 10.55 7.34
CA PRO A 57 -1.69 11.42 7.20
C PRO A 57 -1.10 11.75 8.58
N GLU A 58 0.16 11.39 8.79
CA GLU A 58 0.87 11.64 10.04
C GLU A 58 1.87 12.81 9.85
N PRO A 59 2.07 13.66 10.88
CA PRO A 59 3.11 14.68 10.85
C PRO A 59 4.49 14.08 10.59
N THR A 60 5.29 14.81 9.84
CA THR A 60 6.72 14.53 9.74
C THR A 60 7.50 15.34 10.77
N GLY A 61 8.82 15.16 10.84
CA GLY A 61 9.69 16.05 11.61
C GLY A 61 9.78 17.49 11.05
N LYS A 62 9.20 17.77 9.87
CA LYS A 62 9.20 19.10 9.27
C LYS A 62 7.86 19.81 9.52
N PRO A 63 7.87 21.05 10.04
CA PRO A 63 6.63 21.82 10.24
C PRO A 63 5.84 21.99 8.94
N GLY A 64 4.55 21.72 9.01
CA GLY A 64 3.65 21.84 7.86
C GLY A 64 3.75 20.71 6.82
N GLU A 65 4.52 19.65 7.08
CA GLU A 65 4.66 18.49 6.20
C GLU A 65 4.06 17.24 6.86
N VAL A 66 3.21 16.53 6.13
CA VAL A 66 2.61 15.25 6.54
C VAL A 66 2.97 14.16 5.54
N MET A 67 2.82 12.92 5.97
CA MET A 67 3.07 11.74 5.16
C MET A 67 1.90 10.75 5.21
N SER A 68 1.53 10.19 4.07
CA SER A 68 0.55 9.09 3.96
C SER A 68 1.10 7.99 3.06
N SER A 69 0.72 6.74 3.34
CA SER A 69 1.22 5.56 2.64
C SER A 69 0.11 4.67 2.11
N LEU A 70 0.37 4.03 0.97
CA LEU A 70 -0.51 3.04 0.34
C LEU A 70 0.31 1.78 0.03
N ILE A 71 -0.23 0.60 0.35
CA ILE A 71 0.40 -0.69 0.05
C ILE A 71 -0.45 -1.43 -0.98
N ARG A 72 0.18 -1.88 -2.06
CA ARG A 72 -0.46 -2.62 -3.14
C ARG A 72 0.34 -3.88 -3.49
N TYR A 73 -0.35 -4.89 -4.00
CA TYR A 73 0.24 -6.16 -4.42
C TYR A 73 -0.07 -6.39 -5.91
N PHE A 74 0.96 -6.50 -6.74
CA PHE A 74 0.83 -6.66 -8.18
C PHE A 74 1.47 -7.95 -8.65
N TYR A 75 0.86 -8.62 -9.62
CA TYR A 75 1.61 -9.58 -10.43
C TYR A 75 2.45 -8.78 -11.41
N VAL A 76 3.75 -8.71 -11.14
CA VAL A 76 4.72 -8.13 -12.06
C VAL A 76 5.57 -9.29 -12.50
N ASP A 77 5.48 -9.64 -13.77
CA ASP A 77 6.26 -10.73 -14.37
C ASP A 77 7.77 -10.55 -14.17
#